data_AF-A0A533SSM8-F1
#
_entry.id   AF-A0A533SSM8-F1
#
_cell.length_a   1.000
_cell.length_b   1.000
_cell.length_c   1.000
_cell.angle_alpha   90.00
_cell.angle_beta   90.00
_cell.angle_gamma   90.00
#
_symmetry.space_group_name_H-M   'P 1'
#
loop_
_entity.id
_entity.type
_entity.pdbx_description
1 polymer ?
#
loop_
_entity_poly.entity_id
_entity_poly.type
_entity_poly.pdbx_seq_one_letter_code
_entity_poly.pdbx_strand_id
1 'polypeptide(L)'
;MRTAVITGSLDGGMMALSDVLFGFQPAAVAEHYGDDSDAVLDDIVERVRPRGQMRRSRRSIWPQFSRSITSGARFLLQFPDADAFYAWAEGIDRDAATRSTLPVMISKQVSGLGFALSCDFLKELGFSNYGKPDVHIRKILAGLGLTSTVDDDPAVFDAVCAFADAAGHSAYHVDKLMWLVGSGNFYWHPDIGHVRTDRDAFVASQAHLFAGNA
;
A
#
# COMPACT_ATOMS: atom_id res chain seq x y z
N MET A 1 -1.42 8.00 -2.89
CA MET A 1 -0.70 8.63 -4.02
C MET A 1 -1.19 8.01 -5.33
N ARG A 2 -1.44 8.78 -6.40
CA ARG A 2 -1.84 8.20 -7.69
C ARG A 2 -0.60 7.71 -8.44
N THR A 3 -0.28 6.42 -8.31
CA THR A 3 0.91 5.79 -8.92
C THR A 3 1.02 6.07 -10.43
N ALA A 4 -0.12 6.09 -11.12
CA ALA A 4 -0.22 6.40 -12.55
C ALA A 4 0.36 7.77 -12.97
N VAL A 5 0.40 8.75 -12.05
CA VAL A 5 0.98 10.07 -12.35
C VAL A 5 2.51 9.99 -12.41
N ILE A 6 3.14 9.27 -11.49
CA ILE A 6 4.60 9.07 -11.52
C ILE A 6 4.94 8.11 -12.65
N THR A 7 4.41 6.88 -12.61
CA THR A 7 4.79 5.85 -13.58
C THR A 7 4.45 6.23 -15.02
N GLY A 8 3.31 6.88 -15.25
CA GLY A 8 2.91 7.31 -16.58
C GLY A 8 3.74 8.47 -17.14
N SER A 9 4.38 9.25 -16.27
CA SER A 9 5.27 10.36 -16.68
C SER A 9 6.69 9.91 -17.03
N LEU A 10 7.07 8.68 -16.69
CA LEU A 10 8.42 8.16 -16.85
C LEU A 10 8.51 7.22 -18.06
N ASP A 11 9.39 7.53 -19.02
CA ASP A 11 9.70 6.61 -20.12
C ASP A 11 10.51 5.43 -19.55
N GLY A 12 9.93 4.23 -19.57
CA GLY A 12 10.48 3.05 -18.88
C GLY A 12 9.91 2.83 -17.45
N GLY A 13 8.93 3.63 -17.03
CA GLY A 13 8.25 3.46 -15.75
C GLY A 13 9.18 3.68 -14.55
N MET A 14 9.00 2.92 -13.47
CA MET A 14 9.79 3.09 -12.24
C MET A 14 11.29 2.82 -12.43
N MET A 15 11.65 1.96 -13.39
CA MET A 15 13.06 1.62 -13.65
C MET A 15 13.88 2.82 -14.14
N ALA A 16 13.22 3.82 -14.73
CA ALA A 16 13.87 5.07 -15.14
C ALA A 16 14.48 5.85 -13.96
N LEU A 17 14.06 5.56 -12.73
CA LEU A 17 14.58 6.20 -11.52
C LEU A 17 15.83 5.50 -10.96
N SER A 18 16.20 4.32 -11.47
CA SER A 18 17.27 3.51 -10.89
C SER A 18 18.59 4.26 -10.79
N ASP A 19 18.99 5.00 -11.82
CA ASP A 19 20.28 5.70 -11.84
C ASP A 19 20.32 6.93 -10.93
N VAL A 20 19.16 7.55 -10.68
CA VAL A 20 19.04 8.69 -9.77
C VAL A 20 18.94 8.22 -8.32
N LEU A 21 18.28 7.09 -8.10
CA LEU A 21 18.04 6.55 -6.77
C LEU A 21 19.01 5.44 -6.39
N PHE A 22 20.07 5.22 -7.16
CA PHE A 22 21.08 4.18 -6.91
C PHE A 22 20.48 2.77 -6.77
N GLY A 23 19.51 2.42 -7.62
CA GLY A 23 18.72 1.19 -7.49
C GLY A 23 17.92 1.10 -6.19
N PHE A 24 17.66 2.25 -5.56
CA PHE A 24 17.10 2.43 -4.22
C PHE A 24 17.92 1.73 -3.10
N GLN A 25 19.25 1.75 -3.20
CA GLN A 25 20.12 1.39 -2.08
C GLN A 25 19.99 2.42 -0.96
N PRO A 26 19.40 2.09 0.23
CA PRO A 26 19.04 3.08 1.23
C PRO A 26 20.22 3.92 1.72
N ALA A 27 21.38 3.29 1.91
CA ALA A 27 22.61 3.97 2.31
C ALA A 27 23.07 5.01 1.28
N ALA A 28 23.09 4.64 0.00
CA ALA A 28 23.52 5.55 -1.07
C ALA A 28 22.54 6.72 -1.24
N VAL A 29 21.22 6.45 -1.16
CA VAL A 29 20.19 7.50 -1.20
C VAL A 29 20.36 8.47 -0.02
N ALA A 30 20.57 7.97 1.20
CA ALA A 30 20.73 8.80 2.39
C ALA A 30 22.06 9.55 2.40
N GLU A 31 23.14 8.95 1.91
CA GLU A 31 24.45 9.59 1.78
C GLU A 31 24.40 10.76 0.79
N HIS A 32 23.72 10.57 -0.35
CA HIS A 32 23.65 11.57 -1.40
C HIS A 32 22.62 12.67 -1.13
N TYR A 33 21.42 12.33 -0.65
CA TYR A 33 20.32 13.29 -0.47
C TYR A 33 20.04 13.67 0.98
N GLY A 34 20.41 12.85 1.96
CA GLY A 34 20.01 13.04 3.36
C GLY A 34 18.49 13.19 3.52
N ASP A 35 18.08 14.25 4.20
CA ASP A 35 16.66 14.63 4.36
C ASP A 35 16.17 15.61 3.26
N ASP A 36 17.01 15.97 2.28
CA ASP A 36 16.67 16.94 1.22
C ASP A 36 15.86 16.30 0.09
N SER A 37 14.55 16.24 0.28
CA SER A 37 13.63 15.74 -0.74
C SER A 37 13.51 16.64 -1.98
N ASP A 38 13.89 17.92 -1.89
CA ASP A 38 13.82 18.82 -3.03
C ASP A 38 14.98 18.53 -4.00
N ALA A 39 16.17 18.22 -3.47
CA ALA A 39 17.30 17.72 -4.26
C ALA A 39 16.98 16.42 -5.02
N VAL A 40 16.25 15.49 -4.41
CA VAL A 40 15.74 14.29 -5.10
C VAL A 40 14.86 14.69 -6.30
N LEU A 41 13.95 15.65 -6.11
CA LEU A 41 13.08 16.10 -7.21
C LEU A 41 13.89 16.81 -8.31
N ASP A 42 14.89 17.61 -7.95
CA ASP A 42 15.76 18.29 -8.90
C ASP A 42 16.51 17.29 -9.78
N ASP A 43 17.15 16.28 -9.19
CA ASP A 43 17.87 15.24 -9.94
C ASP A 43 16.93 14.44 -10.85
N ILE A 44 15.73 14.11 -10.37
CA ILE A 44 14.73 13.42 -11.21
C ILE A 44 14.36 14.30 -12.43
N VAL A 45 14.10 15.59 -12.23
CA VAL A 45 13.74 16.50 -13.32
C VAL A 45 14.89 16.67 -14.32
N GLU A 46 16.12 16.80 -13.84
CA GLU A 46 17.29 17.03 -14.68
C GLU A 46 17.71 15.78 -15.47
N ARG A 47 17.79 14.64 -14.79
CA ARG A 47 18.38 13.41 -15.32
C ARG A 47 17.36 12.48 -15.95
N VAL A 48 16.18 12.34 -15.35
CA VAL A 48 15.12 11.43 -15.83
C VAL A 48 14.15 12.15 -16.77
N ARG A 49 14.00 13.47 -16.62
CA ARG A 49 13.17 14.35 -17.46
C ARG A 49 11.72 13.84 -17.65
N PRO A 50 10.94 13.70 -16.55
CA PRO A 50 9.58 13.18 -16.64
C PRO A 50 8.68 14.07 -17.51
N ARG A 51 7.74 13.44 -18.20
CA ARG A 51 6.77 14.12 -19.07
C ARG A 51 5.70 14.85 -18.24
N GLY A 52 5.18 15.96 -18.78
CA GLY A 52 4.09 16.72 -18.19
C GLY A 52 4.52 17.75 -17.15
N GLN A 53 3.56 18.30 -16.41
CA GLN A 53 3.80 19.43 -15.51
C GLN A 53 4.41 18.96 -14.17
N MET A 54 5.62 19.44 -13.87
CA MET A 54 6.32 19.17 -12.60
C MET A 54 5.95 20.18 -11.52
N ARG A 55 4.79 19.98 -10.87
CA ARG A 55 4.34 20.86 -9.79
C ARG A 55 5.20 20.68 -8.53
N ARG A 56 5.82 21.76 -8.06
CA ARG A 56 6.73 21.78 -6.90
C ARG A 56 6.07 22.15 -5.57
N SER A 57 4.79 22.48 -5.55
CA SER A 57 4.12 22.81 -4.29
C SER A 57 4.10 21.59 -3.36
N ARG A 58 4.26 21.80 -2.05
CA ARG A 58 4.40 20.73 -1.04
C ARG A 58 3.35 19.62 -1.14
N ARG A 59 2.11 19.96 -1.47
CA ARG A 59 0.97 19.01 -1.60
C ARG A 59 0.85 18.34 -2.98
N SER A 60 1.76 18.64 -3.91
CA SER A 60 1.82 17.97 -5.21
C SER A 60 2.42 16.57 -5.08
N ILE A 61 2.16 15.73 -6.08
CA ILE A 61 2.54 14.30 -6.06
C ILE A 61 4.06 14.14 -6.06
N TRP A 62 4.77 14.89 -6.91
CA TRP A 62 6.24 14.81 -7.01
C TRP A 62 6.98 15.14 -5.71
N PRO A 63 6.74 16.30 -5.05
CA PRO A 63 7.34 16.56 -3.75
C PRO A 63 6.95 15.55 -2.66
N GLN A 64 5.73 15.02 -2.68
CA GLN A 64 5.34 13.94 -1.74
C GLN A 64 6.11 12.65 -2.00
N PHE A 65 6.27 12.28 -3.26
CA PHE A 65 7.03 11.11 -3.68
C PHE A 65 8.50 11.24 -3.28
N SER A 66 9.14 12.39 -3.54
CA SER A 66 10.53 12.63 -3.13
C SER A 66 10.73 12.57 -1.62
N ARG A 67 9.78 13.07 -0.81
CA ARG A 67 9.81 12.87 0.65
C ARG A 67 9.62 11.42 1.06
N SER A 68 8.83 10.66 0.30
CA SER A 68 8.65 9.22 0.54
C SER A 68 9.97 8.47 0.30
N ILE A 69 10.74 8.88 -0.71
CA ILE A 69 12.07 8.33 -1.02
C ILE A 69 13.04 8.55 0.15
N THR A 70 13.24 9.79 0.59
CA THR A 70 14.23 10.09 1.65
C THR A 70 13.82 9.47 2.99
N SER A 71 12.55 9.62 3.39
CA SER A 71 12.05 9.00 4.63
C SER A 71 12.03 7.47 4.57
N GLY A 72 11.76 6.87 3.41
CA GLY A 72 11.82 5.42 3.20
C GLY A 72 13.25 4.89 3.31
N ALA A 73 14.22 5.56 2.68
CA ALA A 73 15.63 5.20 2.80
C ALA A 73 16.10 5.27 4.26
N ARG A 74 15.77 6.36 4.96
CA ARG A 74 16.08 6.54 6.38
C ARG A 74 15.40 5.48 7.26
N PHE A 75 14.16 5.11 6.97
CA PHE A 75 13.46 4.06 7.69
C PHE A 75 14.20 2.72 7.57
N LEU A 76 14.59 2.33 6.36
CA LEU A 76 15.29 1.08 6.09
C LEU A 76 16.69 1.03 6.70
N LEU A 77 17.38 2.17 6.82
CA LEU A 77 18.69 2.27 7.45
C LEU A 77 18.72 1.98 8.97
N GLN A 78 17.54 1.85 9.59
CA GLN A 78 17.46 1.38 10.98
C GLN A 78 17.78 -0.11 11.11
N PHE A 79 17.77 -0.84 10.00
CA PHE A 79 18.06 -2.26 9.94
C PHE A 79 19.43 -2.48 9.28
N PRO A 80 20.29 -3.34 9.84
CA PRO A 80 21.60 -3.63 9.25
C PRO A 80 21.49 -4.30 7.88
N ASP A 81 20.45 -5.12 7.69
CA ASP A 81 20.17 -5.86 6.47
C ASP A 81 18.67 -6.17 6.35
N ALA A 82 18.30 -6.81 5.24
CA ALA A 82 16.91 -7.22 4.99
C ALA A 82 16.42 -8.24 6.02
N ASP A 83 17.26 -9.19 6.45
CA ASP A 83 16.88 -10.23 7.40
C ASP A 83 16.49 -9.64 8.76
N ALA A 84 17.20 -8.60 9.22
CA ALA A 84 16.86 -7.87 10.43
C ALA A 84 15.52 -7.12 10.31
N PHE A 85 15.20 -6.56 9.14
CA PHE A 85 13.88 -5.99 8.88
C PHE A 85 12.79 -7.07 8.95
N TYR A 86 12.99 -8.21 8.28
CA TYR A 86 12.02 -9.32 8.29
C TYR A 86 11.82 -9.86 9.70
N ALA A 87 12.88 -10.10 10.47
CA ALA A 87 12.79 -10.59 11.84
C ALA A 87 12.03 -9.62 12.75
N TRP A 88 12.24 -8.31 12.60
CA TRP A 88 11.49 -7.28 13.33
C TRP A 88 10.00 -7.30 12.96
N ALA A 89 9.68 -7.32 11.66
CA ALA A 89 8.30 -7.32 11.18
C ALA A 89 7.55 -8.61 11.58
N GLU A 90 8.17 -9.78 11.42
CA GLU A 90 7.63 -11.08 11.83
C GLU A 90 7.38 -11.16 13.34
N GLY A 91 8.25 -10.53 14.13
CA GLY A 91 8.08 -10.45 15.58
C GLY A 91 6.76 -9.79 15.98
N ILE A 92 6.30 -8.79 15.22
CA ILE A 92 5.02 -8.10 15.43
C ILE A 92 3.86 -8.87 14.78
N ASP A 93 4.05 -9.38 13.55
CA ASP A 93 2.99 -10.07 12.81
C ASP A 93 2.50 -11.38 13.48
N ARG A 94 3.37 -12.02 14.27
CA ARG A 94 3.07 -13.28 14.96
C ARG A 94 1.89 -13.17 15.93
N ASP A 95 1.67 -12.01 16.52
CA ASP A 95 0.56 -11.79 17.44
C ASP A 95 -0.56 -10.97 16.77
N ALA A 96 -1.71 -11.61 16.57
CA ALA A 96 -2.89 -10.98 15.99
C ALA A 96 -3.31 -9.70 16.73
N ALA A 97 -3.11 -9.64 18.05
CA ALA A 97 -3.47 -8.47 18.85
C ALA A 97 -2.57 -7.24 18.59
N THR A 98 -1.36 -7.45 18.06
CA THR A 98 -0.41 -6.36 17.79
C THR A 98 -0.17 -6.11 16.31
N ARG A 99 -0.63 -7.00 15.43
CA ARG A 99 -0.40 -6.97 13.99
C ARG A 99 -0.68 -5.62 13.32
N SER A 100 -1.77 -4.95 13.68
CA SER A 100 -2.16 -3.64 13.14
C SER A 100 -1.19 -2.51 13.52
N THR A 101 -0.36 -2.72 14.55
CA THR A 101 0.68 -1.77 14.97
C THR A 101 1.77 -1.61 13.92
N LEU A 102 2.11 -2.67 13.17
CA LEU A 102 3.18 -2.62 12.18
C LEU A 102 2.91 -1.59 11.05
N PRO A 103 1.74 -1.61 10.38
CA PRO A 103 1.34 -0.55 9.45
C PRO A 103 1.32 0.86 10.08
N VAL A 104 0.89 0.97 11.35
CA VAL A 104 0.92 2.27 12.08
C VAL A 104 2.35 2.77 12.23
N MET A 105 3.27 1.92 12.66
CA MET A 105 4.68 2.27 12.85
C MET A 105 5.35 2.70 11.54
N ILE A 106 5.08 1.99 10.44
CA ILE A 106 5.62 2.33 9.12
C ILE A 106 5.03 3.67 8.65
N SER A 107 3.71 3.87 8.80
CA SER A 107 3.05 5.11 8.34
C SER A 107 3.50 6.38 9.06
N LYS A 108 4.02 6.25 10.29
CA LYS A 108 4.61 7.35 11.06
C LYS A 108 6.05 7.66 10.64
N GLN A 109 6.75 6.71 10.04
CA GLN A 109 8.17 6.82 9.69
C GLN A 109 8.39 7.14 8.22
N VAL A 110 7.53 6.63 7.33
CA VAL A 110 7.64 6.83 5.89
C VAL A 110 6.56 7.81 5.42
N SER A 111 6.99 9.01 5.04
CA SER A 111 6.10 10.06 4.55
C SER A 111 5.31 9.57 3.34
N GLY A 112 4.00 9.85 3.32
CA GLY A 112 3.14 9.49 2.18
C GLY A 112 2.69 8.03 2.14
N LEU A 113 3.24 7.16 2.99
CA LEU A 113 2.87 5.75 3.12
C LEU A 113 1.87 5.56 4.27
N GLY A 114 0.64 6.08 4.11
CA GLY A 114 -0.42 5.91 5.12
C GLY A 114 -0.73 4.44 5.44
N PHE A 115 -1.53 4.17 6.48
CA PHE A 115 -1.79 2.81 6.97
C PHE A 115 -2.16 1.84 5.85
N ALA A 116 -3.14 2.15 5.00
CA ALA A 116 -3.51 1.27 3.88
C ALA A 116 -2.34 0.97 2.93
N LEU A 117 -1.49 1.95 2.61
CA LEU A 117 -0.31 1.71 1.78
C LEU A 117 0.79 0.95 2.52
N SER A 118 0.87 1.08 3.84
CA SER A 118 1.78 0.29 4.68
C SER A 118 1.35 -1.19 4.69
N CYS A 119 0.05 -1.48 4.78
CA CYS A 119 -0.46 -2.86 4.59
C CYS A 119 -0.12 -3.39 3.19
N ASP A 120 -0.30 -2.58 2.15
CA ASP A 120 0.03 -2.96 0.77
C ASP A 120 1.53 -3.25 0.63
N PHE A 121 2.40 -2.43 1.22
CA PHE A 121 3.84 -2.65 1.26
C PHE A 121 4.21 -3.99 1.92
N LEU A 122 3.70 -4.26 3.12
CA LEU A 122 3.95 -5.53 3.83
C LEU A 122 3.46 -6.74 3.04
N LYS A 123 2.26 -6.62 2.47
CA LYS A 123 1.65 -7.65 1.63
C LYS A 123 2.53 -8.00 0.43
N GLU A 124 3.00 -6.99 -0.30
CA GLU A 124 3.86 -7.18 -1.48
C GLU A 124 5.28 -7.65 -1.11
N LEU A 125 5.70 -7.52 0.16
CA LEU A 125 6.91 -8.14 0.70
C LEU A 125 6.74 -9.61 1.13
N GLY A 126 5.53 -10.17 1.02
CA GLY A 126 5.23 -11.58 1.31
C GLY A 126 4.50 -11.81 2.64
N PHE A 127 4.18 -10.78 3.42
CA PHE A 127 3.42 -10.96 4.67
C PHE A 127 1.93 -11.20 4.37
N SER A 128 1.53 -12.46 4.30
CA SER A 128 0.18 -12.88 3.90
C SER A 128 -0.93 -12.50 4.88
N ASN A 129 -0.58 -12.14 6.11
CA ASN A 129 -1.51 -11.70 7.15
C ASN A 129 -1.94 -10.23 6.99
N TYR A 130 -1.46 -9.54 5.96
CA TYR A 130 -1.86 -8.17 5.67
C TYR A 130 -2.79 -8.07 4.47
N GLY A 131 -4.00 -7.56 4.72
CA GLY A 131 -4.93 -7.07 3.69
C GLY A 131 -4.99 -5.55 3.71
N LYS A 132 -5.20 -4.91 2.56
CA LYS A 132 -5.24 -3.45 2.47
C LYS A 132 -6.65 -2.97 2.77
N PRO A 133 -6.90 -2.13 3.79
CA PRO A 133 -8.24 -1.57 4.01
C PRO A 133 -8.54 -0.46 2.99
N ASP A 134 -8.77 -0.81 1.72
CA ASP A 134 -9.06 0.14 0.65
C ASP A 134 -10.56 0.46 0.51
N VAL A 135 -10.89 1.33 -0.45
CA VAL A 135 -12.27 1.79 -0.69
C VAL A 135 -13.23 0.67 -1.10
N HIS A 136 -12.77 -0.39 -1.77
CA HIS A 136 -13.61 -1.52 -2.15
C HIS A 136 -13.87 -2.41 -0.95
N ILE A 137 -12.82 -2.75 -0.20
CA ILE A 137 -12.89 -3.61 0.99
C ILE A 137 -13.79 -2.98 2.05
N ARG A 138 -13.62 -1.68 2.34
CA ARG A 138 -14.50 -0.94 3.28
C ARG A 138 -15.97 -1.03 2.90
N LYS A 139 -16.28 -0.80 1.63
CA LYS A 139 -17.67 -0.82 1.14
C LYS A 139 -18.28 -2.21 1.21
N ILE A 140 -17.50 -3.25 0.91
CA ILE A 140 -17.95 -4.64 1.00
C ILE A 140 -18.20 -5.00 2.45
N LEU A 141 -17.23 -4.78 3.36
CA LEU A 141 -17.39 -5.14 4.77
C LEU A 141 -18.56 -4.39 5.43
N ALA A 142 -18.70 -3.10 5.17
CA ALA A 142 -19.83 -2.33 5.69
C ALA A 142 -21.18 -2.77 5.11
N GLY A 143 -21.22 -3.05 3.81
CA GLY A 143 -22.42 -3.54 3.14
C GLY A 143 -22.88 -4.91 3.64
N LEU A 144 -21.95 -5.75 4.09
CA LEU A 144 -22.22 -7.06 4.70
C LEU A 144 -22.50 -6.97 6.21
N GLY A 145 -22.43 -5.78 6.82
CA GLY A 145 -22.60 -5.61 8.27
C GLY A 145 -21.43 -6.13 9.11
N LEU A 146 -20.26 -6.37 8.49
CA LEU A 146 -19.07 -6.89 9.16
C LEU A 146 -18.26 -5.81 9.88
N THR A 147 -18.50 -4.53 9.56
CA THR A 147 -17.94 -3.40 10.28
C THR A 147 -18.85 -2.18 10.20
N SER A 148 -18.91 -1.40 11.27
CA SER A 148 -19.53 -0.07 11.30
C SER A 148 -18.50 1.06 11.19
N THR A 149 -17.20 0.75 11.28
CA THR A 149 -16.11 1.71 11.35
C THR A 149 -15.37 1.82 10.03
N VAL A 150 -16.02 2.38 9.00
CA VAL A 150 -15.45 2.49 7.65
C VAL A 150 -14.32 3.51 7.51
N ASP A 151 -14.21 4.47 8.43
CA ASP A 151 -13.21 5.54 8.37
C ASP A 151 -11.96 5.27 9.23
N ASP A 152 -11.93 4.14 9.94
CA ASP A 152 -10.82 3.73 10.81
C ASP A 152 -10.01 2.61 10.13
N ASP A 153 -8.85 2.96 9.59
CA ASP A 153 -7.95 2.03 8.89
C ASP A 153 -7.60 0.78 9.72
N PRO A 154 -7.09 0.90 10.97
CA PRO A 154 -6.91 -0.23 11.88
C PRO A 154 -8.17 -1.08 12.08
N ALA A 155 -9.32 -0.47 12.37
CA ALA A 155 -10.53 -1.26 12.65
C ALA A 155 -11.03 -2.04 11.43
N VAL A 156 -10.92 -1.46 10.23
CA VAL A 156 -11.24 -2.17 8.98
C VAL A 156 -10.24 -3.30 8.73
N PHE A 157 -8.96 -3.07 9.00
CA PHE A 157 -7.94 -4.11 8.91
C PHE A 157 -8.23 -5.29 9.85
N ASP A 158 -8.57 -5.01 11.11
CA ASP A 158 -8.90 -6.05 12.08
C ASP A 158 -10.15 -6.84 11.64
N ALA A 159 -11.14 -6.17 11.04
CA ALA A 159 -12.31 -6.85 10.45
C ALA A 159 -11.94 -7.75 9.26
N VAL A 160 -10.97 -7.35 8.42
CA VAL A 160 -10.43 -8.22 7.36
C VAL A 160 -9.75 -9.44 7.97
N CYS A 161 -8.91 -9.27 9.00
CA CYS A 161 -8.25 -10.37 9.68
C CYS A 161 -9.26 -11.33 10.31
N ALA A 162 -10.25 -10.82 11.04
CA ALA A 162 -11.30 -11.64 11.65
C ALA A 162 -12.11 -12.43 10.61
N PHE A 163 -12.44 -11.82 9.48
CA PHE A 163 -13.11 -12.53 8.37
C PHE A 163 -12.21 -13.62 7.78
N ALA A 164 -10.93 -13.31 7.58
CA ALA A 164 -9.95 -14.27 7.04
C ALA A 164 -9.80 -15.49 7.95
N ASP A 165 -9.64 -15.25 9.26
CA ASP A 165 -9.53 -16.30 10.28
C ASP A 165 -10.79 -17.17 10.31
N ALA A 166 -11.98 -16.55 10.29
CA ALA A 166 -13.25 -17.28 10.23
C ALA A 166 -13.42 -18.11 8.94
N ALA A 167 -12.85 -17.64 7.84
CA ALA A 167 -12.87 -18.33 6.55
C ALA A 167 -11.74 -19.36 6.38
N GLY A 168 -10.80 -19.48 7.33
CA GLY A 168 -9.64 -20.37 7.21
C GLY A 168 -8.65 -19.94 6.12
N HIS A 169 -8.60 -18.64 5.80
CA HIS A 169 -7.73 -18.06 4.78
C HIS A 169 -6.90 -16.90 5.36
N SER A 170 -5.90 -16.43 4.61
CA SER A 170 -5.12 -15.27 5.04
C SER A 170 -5.78 -13.95 4.61
N ALA A 171 -5.47 -12.85 5.31
CA ALA A 171 -5.98 -11.53 4.98
C ALA A 171 -5.62 -11.10 3.54
N TYR A 172 -4.48 -11.55 3.00
CA TYR A 172 -4.12 -11.40 1.58
C TYR A 172 -5.19 -11.96 0.64
N HIS A 173 -5.71 -13.16 0.91
CA HIS A 173 -6.69 -13.80 0.03
C HIS A 173 -8.02 -13.03 0.05
N VAL A 174 -8.44 -12.59 1.24
CA VAL A 174 -9.63 -11.76 1.41
C VAL A 174 -9.48 -10.43 0.67
N ASP A 175 -8.33 -9.77 0.81
CA ASP A 175 -7.98 -8.55 0.08
C ASP A 175 -8.10 -8.73 -1.43
N LYS A 176 -7.42 -9.73 -2.00
CA LYS A 176 -7.43 -9.97 -3.45
C LYS A 176 -8.82 -10.32 -3.97
N LEU A 177 -9.59 -11.14 -3.24
CA LEU A 177 -10.96 -11.51 -3.63
C LEU A 177 -11.87 -10.28 -3.62
N MET A 178 -11.92 -9.55 -2.50
CA MET A 178 -12.80 -8.38 -2.35
C MET A 178 -12.41 -7.26 -3.31
N TRP A 179 -11.11 -7.05 -3.52
CA TRP A 179 -10.60 -6.11 -4.52
C TRP A 179 -11.01 -6.52 -5.93
N LEU A 180 -10.95 -7.81 -6.29
CA LEU A 180 -11.39 -8.30 -7.59
C LEU A 180 -12.90 -8.13 -7.79
N VAL A 181 -13.71 -8.45 -6.78
CA VAL A 181 -15.17 -8.18 -6.78
C VAL A 181 -15.44 -6.69 -7.00
N GLY A 182 -14.69 -5.84 -6.30
CA GLY A 182 -14.88 -4.39 -6.35
C GLY A 182 -14.39 -3.73 -7.64
N SER A 183 -13.30 -4.23 -8.23
CA SER A 183 -12.59 -3.57 -9.33
C SER A 183 -12.77 -4.25 -10.68
N GLY A 184 -13.00 -5.56 -10.71
CA GLY A 184 -13.05 -6.35 -11.94
C GLY A 184 -11.73 -6.44 -12.71
N ASN A 185 -10.62 -5.94 -12.15
CA ASN A 185 -9.37 -5.75 -12.88
C ASN A 185 -8.39 -6.92 -12.67
N PHE A 186 -8.08 -7.67 -13.73
CA PHE A 186 -7.08 -8.74 -13.69
C PHE A 186 -5.69 -8.20 -14.07
N TYR A 187 -5.11 -7.41 -13.18
CA TYR A 187 -3.85 -6.68 -13.47
C TYR A 187 -2.63 -7.58 -13.75
N TRP A 188 -2.63 -8.84 -13.32
CA TRP A 188 -1.60 -9.84 -13.67
C TRP A 188 -1.93 -10.68 -14.92
N HIS A 189 -3.16 -10.59 -15.41
CA HIS A 189 -3.62 -11.27 -16.62
C HIS A 189 -4.15 -10.22 -17.61
N PRO A 190 -3.25 -9.45 -18.25
CA PRO A 190 -3.65 -8.37 -19.16
C PRO A 190 -4.46 -8.86 -20.36
N ASP A 191 -4.38 -10.14 -20.69
CA ASP A 191 -5.19 -10.86 -21.67
C ASP A 191 -6.67 -10.97 -21.27
N ILE A 192 -6.96 -11.08 -19.97
CA ILE A 192 -8.31 -11.01 -19.41
C ILE A 192 -8.75 -9.53 -19.29
N GLY A 193 -7.84 -8.67 -18.85
CA GLY A 193 -8.07 -7.24 -18.70
C GLY A 193 -9.10 -6.92 -17.61
N HIS A 194 -10.17 -6.22 -17.96
CA HIS A 194 -11.18 -5.76 -17.01
C HIS A 194 -12.54 -6.41 -17.28
N VAL A 195 -13.05 -7.14 -16.30
CA VAL A 195 -14.40 -7.72 -16.31
C VAL A 195 -15.35 -6.77 -15.61
N ARG A 196 -16.56 -6.58 -16.14
CA ARG A 196 -17.58 -5.78 -15.47
C ARG A 196 -18.00 -6.49 -14.17
N THR A 197 -17.90 -5.78 -13.05
CA THR A 197 -18.40 -6.26 -11.76
C THR A 197 -19.53 -5.39 -11.25
N ASP A 198 -20.29 -5.92 -10.29
CA ASP A 198 -21.29 -5.18 -9.55
C ASP A 198 -21.15 -5.52 -8.06
N ARG A 199 -20.36 -4.69 -7.38
CA ARG A 199 -20.11 -4.81 -5.93
C ARG A 199 -21.41 -4.75 -5.15
N ASP A 200 -22.34 -3.89 -5.54
CA ASP A 200 -23.56 -3.65 -4.75
C ASP A 200 -24.54 -4.82 -4.91
N ALA A 201 -24.64 -5.39 -6.12
CA ALA A 201 -25.35 -6.65 -6.34
C ALA A 201 -24.70 -7.82 -5.59
N PHE A 202 -23.37 -7.90 -5.54
CA PHE A 202 -22.67 -8.89 -4.73
C PHE A 202 -23.07 -8.76 -3.25
N VAL A 203 -22.93 -7.57 -2.67
CA VAL A 203 -23.34 -7.30 -1.27
C VAL A 203 -24.81 -7.70 -1.05
N ALA A 204 -25.73 -7.26 -1.91
CA ALA A 204 -27.15 -7.57 -1.78
C ALA A 204 -27.43 -9.09 -1.83
N SER A 205 -26.73 -9.81 -2.70
CA SER A 205 -26.88 -11.27 -2.81
C SER A 205 -26.41 -12.01 -1.55
N GLN A 206 -25.46 -11.44 -0.79
CA GLN A 206 -24.90 -12.07 0.40
C GLN A 206 -25.54 -11.58 1.70
N ALA A 207 -26.25 -10.44 1.68
CA ALA A 207 -26.82 -9.80 2.87
C ALA A 207 -27.68 -10.74 3.73
N HIS A 208 -28.37 -11.71 3.11
CA HIS A 208 -29.19 -12.71 3.80
C HIS A 208 -28.38 -13.62 4.73
N LEU A 209 -27.08 -13.84 4.47
CA LEU A 209 -26.20 -14.64 5.31
C LEU A 209 -25.85 -13.93 6.63
N PHE A 210 -25.99 -12.61 6.67
CA PHE A 210 -25.55 -11.77 7.80
C PHE A 210 -26.71 -11.07 8.53
N ALA A 211 -27.94 -11.17 8.00
CA ALA A 211 -29.14 -10.55 8.56
C ALA A 211 -29.63 -11.16 9.90
N GLY A 212 -28.98 -12.22 10.41
CA GLY A 212 -29.35 -12.91 11.64
C GLY A 212 -28.48 -12.61 12.88
N ASN A 213 -27.45 -11.75 12.76
CA ASN A 213 -26.45 -11.50 13.81
C ASN A 213 -26.45 -10.05 14.35
N ALA A 214 -27.55 -9.31 14.16
CA ALA A 214 -27.73 -7.97 14.72
C ALA A 214 -28.56 -7.98 16.01
#